data_AF-A0A409Y5R8-F1
#
_entry.id   AF-A0A409Y5R8-F1
#
_cell.length_a   1.000
_cell.length_b   1.000
_cell.length_c   1.000
_cell.angle_alpha   90.00
_cell.angle_beta   90.00
_cell.angle_gamma   90.00
#
_symmetry.space_group_name_H-M   'P 1'
#
loop_
_entity.id
_entity.type
_entity.pdbx_description
1 polymer ?
#
loop_
_entity_poly.entity_id
_entity_poly.type
_entity_poly.pdbx_seq_one_letter_code
_entity_poly.pdbx_strand_id
1 'polypeptide(L)'
;MAIHPSPFTNRGQAQKRRTEVSITHVSHTWRSSALACSAFAHSRWSSKSRVPFDCLSAYLKRSGKRPLDIWIELSSDDMENLDRLFGKLAEDAERWHLEAFEVLKDVEAPNMVSLEMFIPSLTWTSPAPFLKGGTPQLRELRADVKALDGLRFQPFPCLSTLQLETLNVGEFSWSIFLDLLALPYLQTLSIAGEIFQSPEATAKGRTMVAKQLKHFRCSDPEVFCNIWTFVEAPELELLIFIGTPLEGCIFPFAEADTKDDSAHGLFPFLHTLGLLSCQVNAEDTSNALLLAHATKSIQHLYVAQDEEGHDADMGSTSIFWPNLKTLTCLLEMDSDSFDLEPASCLEIVECRAKKM
;
A
#
# COMPACT_ATOMS: atom_id res chain seq x y z
N MET A 1 -4.65 -65.21 -24.04
CA MET A 1 -4.99 -64.15 -23.07
C MET A 1 -4.79 -62.83 -23.81
N ALA A 2 -5.87 -62.28 -24.36
CA ALA A 2 -5.85 -61.12 -25.25
C ALA A 2 -6.35 -59.89 -24.48
N ILE A 3 -5.57 -58.81 -24.51
CA ILE A 3 -5.90 -57.54 -23.85
C ILE A 3 -6.73 -56.71 -24.84
N HIS A 4 -7.99 -56.45 -24.49
CA HIS A 4 -8.86 -55.53 -25.21
C HIS A 4 -8.49 -54.07 -24.87
N PRO A 5 -8.32 -53.17 -25.86
CA PRO A 5 -8.15 -51.75 -25.60
C PRO A 5 -9.49 -51.11 -25.20
N SER A 6 -9.43 -50.27 -24.16
CA SER A 6 -10.55 -49.49 -23.64
C SER A 6 -11.00 -48.43 -24.65
N PRO A 7 -12.31 -48.28 -24.94
CA PRO A 7 -12.82 -47.35 -25.97
C PRO A 7 -13.07 -45.92 -25.46
N PHE A 8 -12.57 -45.56 -24.28
CA PHE A 8 -12.73 -44.19 -23.76
C PHE A 8 -11.71 -43.24 -24.37
N THR A 9 -11.97 -42.89 -25.63
CA THR A 9 -11.41 -41.72 -26.29
C THR A 9 -12.02 -40.45 -25.69
N ASN A 10 -11.13 -39.50 -25.36
CA ASN A 10 -11.40 -38.12 -24.99
C ASN A 10 -12.54 -37.50 -25.83
N ARG A 11 -13.76 -37.45 -25.28
CA ARG A 11 -14.80 -36.53 -25.77
C ARG A 11 -14.48 -35.15 -25.23
N GLY A 12 -14.23 -34.22 -26.14
CA GLY A 12 -13.91 -32.83 -25.85
C GLY A 12 -14.84 -32.24 -24.79
N GLN A 13 -14.25 -31.69 -23.74
CA GLN A 13 -14.95 -30.77 -22.85
C GLN A 13 -15.45 -29.61 -23.70
N ALA A 14 -16.75 -29.60 -23.99
CA ALA A 14 -17.41 -28.47 -24.61
C ALA A 14 -17.18 -27.27 -23.68
N GLN A 15 -16.31 -26.36 -24.13
CA GLN A 15 -15.95 -25.14 -23.43
C GLN A 15 -17.25 -24.37 -23.20
N LYS A 16 -17.72 -24.35 -21.95
CA LYS A 16 -18.97 -23.69 -21.55
C LYS A 16 -18.79 -22.21 -21.86
N ARG A 17 -19.34 -21.73 -22.98
CA ARG A 17 -19.23 -20.32 -23.38
C ARG A 17 -19.82 -19.50 -22.23
N ARG A 18 -19.00 -18.64 -21.63
CA ARG A 18 -19.49 -17.63 -20.70
C ARG A 18 -20.44 -16.75 -21.49
N THR A 19 -21.72 -16.78 -21.17
CA THR A 19 -22.70 -15.86 -21.77
C THR A 19 -22.42 -14.49 -21.18
N GLU A 20 -21.93 -13.56 -22.01
CA GLU A 20 -21.85 -12.15 -21.64
C GLU A 20 -23.28 -11.65 -21.40
N VAL A 21 -23.64 -11.43 -20.15
CA VAL A 21 -24.92 -10.84 -19.79
C VAL A 21 -24.77 -9.33 -19.91
N SER A 22 -25.35 -8.75 -20.96
CA SER A 22 -25.45 -7.30 -21.05
C SER A 22 -26.47 -6.81 -20.02
N ILE A 23 -25.97 -6.34 -18.87
CA ILE A 23 -26.77 -5.83 -17.74
C ILE A 23 -27.73 -4.71 -18.20
N THR A 24 -27.42 -4.05 -19.33
CA THR A 24 -28.27 -3.05 -19.99
C THR A 24 -29.64 -3.57 -20.43
N HIS A 25 -29.86 -4.88 -20.48
CA HIS A 25 -31.13 -5.50 -20.85
C HIS A 25 -31.97 -5.94 -19.63
N VAL A 26 -31.47 -5.79 -18.40
CA VAL A 26 -32.19 -6.24 -17.19
C VAL A 26 -33.25 -5.22 -16.80
N SER A 27 -32.87 -3.95 -16.59
CA SER A 27 -33.81 -2.85 -16.35
C SER A 27 -33.14 -1.48 -16.54
N HIS A 28 -33.94 -0.43 -16.68
CA HIS A 28 -33.44 0.96 -16.74
C HIS A 28 -32.63 1.34 -15.50
N THR A 29 -33.07 0.90 -14.31
CA THR A 29 -32.39 1.16 -13.04
C THR A 29 -31.02 0.51 -13.00
N TRP A 30 -30.94 -0.78 -13.35
CA TRP A 30 -29.65 -1.49 -13.39
C TRP A 30 -28.69 -0.90 -14.42
N ARG A 31 -29.19 -0.48 -15.58
CA ARG A 31 -28.38 0.23 -16.58
C ARG A 31 -27.85 1.55 -16.03
N SER A 32 -28.69 2.35 -15.39
CA SER A 32 -28.30 3.64 -14.82
C SER A 32 -27.28 3.45 -13.70
N SER A 33 -27.50 2.50 -12.80
CA SER A 33 -26.56 2.15 -11.73
C SER A 33 -25.24 1.61 -12.28
N ALA A 34 -25.26 0.75 -13.30
CA ALA A 34 -24.04 0.23 -13.92
C ALA A 34 -23.22 1.31 -14.63
N LEU A 35 -23.87 2.31 -15.24
CA LEU A 35 -23.21 3.44 -15.90
C LEU A 35 -22.76 4.55 -14.93
N ALA A 36 -23.39 4.64 -13.76
CA ALA A 36 -23.06 5.60 -12.71
C ALA A 36 -22.00 5.07 -11.74
N CYS A 37 -21.88 3.75 -11.59
CA CYS A 37 -20.93 3.12 -10.69
C CYS A 37 -19.59 2.90 -11.40
N SER A 38 -18.59 3.70 -11.03
CA SER A 38 -17.20 3.55 -11.49
C SER A 38 -16.58 2.22 -11.06
N ALA A 39 -17.14 1.51 -10.07
CA ALA A 39 -16.65 0.17 -9.72
C ALA A 39 -16.94 -0.89 -10.80
N PHE A 40 -17.85 -0.64 -11.74
CA PHE A 40 -17.98 -1.46 -12.96
C PHE A 40 -17.00 -1.03 -14.07
N ALA A 41 -16.17 -0.01 -13.82
CA ALA A 41 -15.01 0.35 -14.63
C ALA A 41 -13.84 -0.66 -14.48
N HIS A 42 -13.92 -1.57 -13.50
CA HIS A 42 -12.94 -2.62 -13.27
C HIS A 42 -13.11 -3.74 -14.31
N SER A 43 -12.34 -3.67 -15.39
CA SER A 43 -12.19 -4.79 -16.31
C SER A 43 -10.95 -5.59 -15.93
N ARG A 44 -11.14 -6.82 -15.46
CA ARG A 44 -10.05 -7.80 -15.35
C ARG A 44 -9.86 -8.49 -16.69
N TRP A 45 -8.83 -8.10 -17.40
CA TRP A 45 -8.34 -8.82 -18.56
C TRP A 45 -7.35 -9.87 -18.07
N SER A 46 -7.68 -11.14 -18.29
CA SER A 46 -6.77 -12.25 -18.06
C SER A 46 -6.62 -12.98 -19.37
N SER A 47 -5.40 -13.22 -19.80
CA SER A 47 -5.15 -13.97 -21.02
C SER A 47 -5.78 -15.36 -21.04
N LYS A 48 -5.78 -16.02 -19.87
CA LYS A 48 -6.46 -17.30 -19.64
C LYS A 48 -7.95 -17.23 -20.01
N SER A 49 -8.57 -16.06 -19.90
CA SER A 49 -10.00 -15.87 -20.15
C SER A 49 -10.36 -15.71 -21.63
N ARG A 50 -9.40 -15.67 -22.56
CA ARG A 50 -9.60 -15.46 -24.01
C ARG A 50 -10.59 -14.32 -24.30
N VAL A 51 -10.57 -13.25 -23.50
CA VAL A 51 -11.43 -12.09 -23.76
C VAL A 51 -10.96 -11.49 -25.09
N PRO A 52 -11.81 -11.46 -26.13
CA PRO A 52 -11.41 -10.96 -27.43
C PRO A 52 -10.92 -9.51 -27.32
N PHE A 53 -9.85 -9.20 -28.04
CA PHE A 53 -9.30 -7.85 -28.12
C PHE A 53 -10.33 -6.78 -28.52
N ASP A 54 -11.34 -7.19 -29.29
CA ASP A 54 -12.47 -6.36 -29.69
C ASP A 54 -13.33 -5.91 -28.50
N CYS A 55 -13.44 -6.73 -27.44
CA CYS A 55 -14.17 -6.38 -26.23
C CYS A 55 -13.50 -5.23 -25.49
N LEU A 56 -12.17 -5.31 -25.31
CA LEU A 56 -11.39 -4.23 -24.70
C LEU A 56 -11.47 -2.95 -25.54
N SER A 57 -11.30 -3.07 -26.85
CA SER A 57 -11.41 -1.93 -27.78
C SER A 57 -12.79 -1.26 -27.69
N ALA A 58 -13.85 -2.06 -27.61
CA ALA A 58 -15.20 -1.55 -27.42
C ALA A 58 -15.42 -0.95 -26.03
N TYR A 59 -14.68 -1.39 -25.03
CA TYR A 59 -14.74 -0.87 -23.67
C TYR A 59 -14.05 0.50 -23.56
N LEU A 60 -12.81 0.61 -24.03
CA LEU A 60 -12.06 1.87 -24.13
C LEU A 60 -12.90 2.93 -24.87
N LYS A 61 -13.41 2.58 -26.06
CA LYS A 61 -14.27 3.47 -26.84
C LYS A 61 -15.55 3.89 -26.11
N ARG A 62 -16.16 3.01 -25.31
CA ARG A 62 -17.37 3.32 -24.53
C ARG A 62 -17.08 4.22 -23.33
N SER A 63 -15.90 4.06 -22.73
CA SER A 63 -15.47 4.89 -21.60
C SER A 63 -15.22 6.36 -22.02
N GLY A 64 -14.79 6.57 -23.26
CA GLY A 64 -14.50 7.89 -23.79
C GLY A 64 -13.35 8.53 -23.03
N LYS A 65 -13.60 9.68 -22.38
CA LYS A 65 -12.61 10.40 -21.55
C LYS A 65 -12.71 10.05 -20.06
N ARG A 66 -13.47 9.02 -19.69
CA ARG A 66 -13.60 8.64 -18.29
C ARG A 66 -12.37 7.82 -17.90
N PRO A 67 -11.78 8.05 -16.71
CA PRO A 67 -10.71 7.20 -16.22
C PRO A 67 -11.22 5.75 -16.13
N LEU A 68 -10.37 4.82 -16.54
CA LEU A 68 -10.62 3.39 -16.49
C LEU A 68 -9.60 2.74 -15.58
N ASP A 69 -10.06 1.83 -14.71
CA ASP A 69 -9.21 0.99 -13.89
C ASP A 69 -9.08 -0.38 -14.57
N ILE A 70 -7.99 -0.57 -15.31
CA ILE A 70 -7.79 -1.78 -16.12
C ILE A 70 -6.81 -2.69 -15.41
N TRP A 71 -7.27 -3.90 -15.06
CA TRP A 71 -6.43 -4.96 -14.50
C TRP A 71 -6.00 -5.91 -15.60
N ILE A 72 -4.70 -6.04 -15.79
CA ILE A 72 -4.12 -6.88 -16.84
C ILE A 72 -3.28 -7.97 -16.19
N GLU A 73 -3.79 -9.20 -16.23
CA GLU A 73 -3.06 -10.41 -15.86
C GLU A 73 -2.48 -11.02 -17.14
N LEU A 74 -1.17 -10.94 -17.29
CA LEU A 74 -0.43 -11.45 -18.44
C LEU A 74 0.19 -12.81 -18.13
N SER A 75 0.21 -13.70 -19.11
CA SER A 75 1.01 -14.92 -19.08
C SER A 75 2.16 -14.81 -20.08
N SER A 76 3.18 -15.66 -19.94
CA SER A 76 4.30 -15.74 -20.88
C SER A 76 3.88 -15.95 -22.33
N ASP A 77 2.70 -16.55 -22.55
CA ASP A 77 2.20 -16.90 -23.89
C ASP A 77 1.53 -15.70 -24.61
N ASP A 78 1.35 -14.58 -23.92
CA ASP A 78 0.61 -13.42 -24.45
C ASP A 78 1.47 -12.39 -25.17
N MET A 79 2.79 -12.57 -25.16
CA MET A 79 3.79 -11.60 -25.62
C MET A 79 3.48 -11.04 -27.02
N GLU A 80 2.96 -11.86 -27.93
CA GLU A 80 2.69 -11.48 -29.32
C GLU A 80 1.58 -10.41 -29.49
N ASN A 81 0.67 -10.24 -28.52
CA ASN A 81 -0.47 -9.31 -28.63
C ASN A 81 -0.29 -8.02 -27.83
N LEU A 82 0.81 -7.88 -27.10
CA LEU A 82 0.93 -6.85 -26.07
C LEU A 82 1.23 -5.48 -26.60
N ASP A 83 2.06 -5.36 -27.64
CA ASP A 83 2.30 -4.08 -28.30
C ASP A 83 1.00 -3.44 -28.77
N ARG A 84 0.10 -4.28 -29.32
CA ARG A 84 -1.22 -3.83 -29.79
C ARG A 84 -2.13 -3.44 -28.62
N LEU A 85 -2.06 -4.17 -27.50
CA LEU A 85 -2.81 -3.90 -26.27
C LEU A 85 -2.37 -2.57 -25.67
N PHE A 86 -1.08 -2.43 -25.39
CA PHE A 86 -0.53 -1.25 -24.76
C PHE A 86 -0.57 -0.02 -25.66
N GLY A 87 -0.41 -0.16 -26.98
CA GLY A 87 -0.62 0.94 -27.91
C GLY A 87 -2.03 1.56 -27.79
N LYS A 88 -3.06 0.73 -27.55
CA LYS A 88 -4.42 1.25 -27.31
C LYS A 88 -4.61 1.84 -25.92
N LEU A 89 -4.04 1.20 -24.90
CA LEU A 89 -4.15 1.68 -23.53
C LEU A 89 -3.43 3.00 -23.33
N ALA A 90 -2.27 3.18 -23.97
CA ALA A 90 -1.45 4.39 -23.95
C ALA A 90 -2.24 5.63 -24.38
N GLU A 91 -3.14 5.48 -25.35
CA GLU A 91 -3.95 6.57 -25.89
C GLU A 91 -5.10 6.95 -24.94
N ASP A 92 -5.74 5.96 -24.31
CA ASP A 92 -7.06 6.14 -23.69
C ASP A 92 -7.10 5.96 -22.16
N ALA A 93 -6.12 5.29 -21.54
CA ALA A 93 -6.20 4.90 -20.13
C ALA A 93 -5.33 5.77 -19.21
N GLU A 94 -5.97 6.43 -18.24
CA GLU A 94 -5.29 7.22 -17.19
C GLU A 94 -4.79 6.34 -16.03
N ARG A 95 -5.39 5.17 -15.78
CA ARG A 95 -5.04 4.31 -14.63
C ARG A 95 -4.79 2.86 -15.05
N TRP A 96 -3.67 2.32 -14.61
CA TRP A 96 -3.15 1.04 -15.06
C TRP A 96 -2.86 0.15 -13.87
N HIS A 97 -3.41 -1.07 -13.88
CA HIS A 97 -3.00 -2.13 -12.97
C HIS A 97 -2.38 -3.27 -13.78
N LEU A 98 -1.13 -3.58 -13.50
CA LEU A 98 -0.30 -4.49 -14.30
C LEU A 98 0.32 -5.58 -13.45
N GLU A 99 0.03 -6.83 -13.80
CA GLU A 99 0.70 -8.02 -13.27
C GLU A 99 1.58 -8.65 -14.38
N ALA A 100 2.64 -7.95 -14.81
CA ALA A 100 3.85 -8.45 -15.54
C ALA A 100 4.60 -7.29 -16.22
N PHE A 101 5.95 -7.38 -16.29
CA PHE A 101 6.80 -6.21 -16.56
C PHE A 101 7.63 -6.26 -17.85
N GLU A 102 7.98 -7.44 -18.40
CA GLU A 102 8.91 -7.53 -19.56
C GLU A 102 8.46 -6.78 -20.83
N VAL A 103 7.21 -6.36 -20.84
CA VAL A 103 6.44 -5.95 -22.01
C VAL A 103 6.41 -4.43 -22.19
N LEU A 104 6.72 -3.67 -21.14
CA LEU A 104 6.43 -2.23 -21.12
C LEU A 104 7.57 -1.37 -21.66
N LYS A 105 8.73 -1.98 -21.92
CA LYS A 105 9.99 -1.30 -22.28
C LYS A 105 9.84 -0.25 -23.39
N ASP A 106 8.96 -0.49 -24.35
CA ASP A 106 8.76 0.36 -25.51
C ASP A 106 7.38 1.06 -25.54
N VAL A 107 6.62 0.94 -24.45
CA VAL A 107 5.31 1.57 -24.30
C VAL A 107 5.51 3.01 -23.82
N GLU A 108 4.89 3.96 -24.52
CA GLU A 108 4.79 5.35 -24.09
C GLU A 108 3.45 5.52 -23.37
N ALA A 109 3.44 6.00 -22.12
CA ALA A 109 2.21 6.21 -21.36
C ALA A 109 2.14 7.64 -20.79
N PRO A 110 2.06 8.67 -21.66
CA PRO A 110 2.19 10.08 -21.24
C PRO A 110 1.04 10.58 -20.38
N ASN A 111 -0.11 9.90 -20.42
CA ASN A 111 -1.33 10.25 -19.68
C ASN A 111 -1.55 9.39 -18.43
N MET A 112 -0.61 8.51 -18.09
CA MET A 112 -0.77 7.63 -16.93
C MET A 112 -0.65 8.43 -15.62
N VAL A 113 -1.71 8.39 -14.82
CA VAL A 113 -1.86 9.07 -13.53
C VAL A 113 -1.67 8.11 -12.36
N SER A 114 -2.11 6.86 -12.50
CA SER A 114 -2.00 5.82 -11.47
C SER A 114 -1.46 4.53 -12.06
N LEU A 115 -0.48 3.93 -11.38
CA LEU A 115 0.15 2.68 -11.77
C LEU A 115 0.21 1.75 -10.57
N GLU A 116 -0.33 0.54 -10.72
CA GLU A 116 -0.16 -0.55 -9.78
C GLU A 116 0.63 -1.69 -10.43
N MET A 117 1.64 -2.23 -9.74
CA MET A 117 2.57 -3.18 -10.33
C MET A 117 3.14 -4.20 -9.33
N PHE A 118 3.04 -5.47 -9.67
CA PHE A 118 3.56 -6.57 -8.86
C PHE A 118 4.29 -7.60 -9.74
N ILE A 119 5.48 -8.03 -9.30
CA ILE A 119 6.34 -8.98 -10.01
C ILE A 119 6.32 -10.33 -9.26
N PRO A 120 5.57 -11.33 -9.76
CA PRO A 120 5.38 -12.60 -9.06
C PRO A 120 6.62 -13.53 -9.03
N SER A 121 7.70 -13.23 -9.77
CA SER A 121 8.81 -14.15 -10.01
C SER A 121 10.14 -13.75 -9.35
N LEU A 122 10.91 -14.73 -8.88
CA LEU A 122 12.30 -14.59 -8.39
C LEU A 122 13.35 -14.57 -9.53
N THR A 123 12.98 -14.91 -10.76
CA THR A 123 13.93 -15.06 -11.87
C THR A 123 14.18 -13.78 -12.65
N TRP A 124 13.79 -12.62 -12.10
CA TRP A 124 13.95 -11.34 -12.78
C TRP A 124 15.42 -10.94 -12.89
N THR A 125 15.95 -10.82 -14.10
CA THR A 125 17.32 -10.35 -14.35
C THR A 125 17.31 -8.92 -14.90
N SER A 126 17.41 -7.94 -14.00
CA SER A 126 17.77 -6.51 -14.22
C SER A 126 16.87 -5.66 -15.14
N PRO A 127 16.69 -4.35 -14.88
CA PRO A 127 15.61 -3.61 -15.47
C PRO A 127 16.02 -2.94 -16.78
N ALA A 128 15.35 -3.33 -17.86
CA ALA A 128 15.18 -2.41 -18.97
C ALA A 128 14.32 -1.23 -18.52
N PRO A 129 14.53 -0.02 -19.06
CA PRO A 129 13.68 1.14 -18.77
C PRO A 129 12.21 0.77 -18.99
N PHE A 130 11.40 0.99 -17.96
CA PHE A 130 10.03 0.48 -17.84
C PHE A 130 9.05 1.07 -18.85
N LEU A 131 9.19 2.35 -19.19
CA LEU A 131 8.34 3.05 -20.16
C LEU A 131 9.18 4.04 -20.98
N LYS A 132 9.01 3.97 -22.29
CA LYS A 132 9.69 4.88 -23.21
C LYS A 132 9.15 6.29 -23.00
N GLY A 133 10.05 7.26 -22.81
CA GLY A 133 9.68 8.65 -22.55
C GLY A 133 9.17 8.95 -21.13
N GLY A 134 9.09 7.94 -20.25
CA GLY A 134 8.66 8.10 -18.86
C GLY A 134 7.16 8.35 -18.68
N THR A 135 6.77 8.73 -17.46
CA THR A 135 5.38 8.88 -17.02
C THR A 135 5.16 10.24 -16.35
N PRO A 136 5.20 11.33 -17.11
CA PRO A 136 5.26 12.69 -16.55
C PRO A 136 4.04 13.07 -15.71
N GLN A 137 2.91 12.39 -15.90
CA GLN A 137 1.67 12.64 -15.16
C GLN A 137 1.43 11.67 -14.00
N LEU A 138 2.37 10.75 -13.71
CA LEU A 138 2.18 9.74 -12.68
C LEU A 138 2.12 10.40 -11.30
N ARG A 139 0.98 10.23 -10.62
CA ARG A 139 0.69 10.77 -9.27
C ARG A 139 0.60 9.67 -8.22
N GLU A 140 0.18 8.49 -8.62
CA GLU A 140 -0.04 7.35 -7.74
C GLU A 140 0.76 6.14 -8.24
N LEU A 141 1.58 5.56 -7.37
CA LEU A 141 2.32 4.34 -7.65
C LEU A 141 2.10 3.35 -6.50
N ARG A 142 1.59 2.17 -6.81
CA ARG A 142 1.60 1.01 -5.93
C ARG A 142 2.51 -0.04 -6.55
N ALA A 143 3.58 -0.40 -5.88
CA ALA A 143 4.58 -1.30 -6.44
C ALA A 143 5.09 -2.26 -5.39
N ASP A 144 5.48 -3.47 -5.81
CA ASP A 144 6.39 -4.24 -4.99
C ASP A 144 7.84 -3.75 -5.08
N VAL A 145 8.69 -4.27 -4.20
CA VAL A 145 10.12 -3.90 -4.13
C VAL A 145 10.85 -4.17 -5.44
N LYS A 146 10.51 -5.25 -6.15
CA LYS A 146 11.16 -5.57 -7.43
C LYS A 146 10.72 -4.64 -8.56
N ALA A 147 9.43 -4.33 -8.60
CA ALA A 147 8.86 -3.33 -9.51
C ALA A 147 9.52 -1.97 -9.28
N LEU A 148 9.67 -1.54 -8.02
CA LEU A 148 10.33 -0.27 -7.71
C LEU A 148 11.80 -0.25 -8.11
N ASP A 149 12.54 -1.36 -7.93
CA ASP A 149 13.94 -1.46 -8.39
C ASP A 149 14.06 -1.19 -9.90
N GLY A 150 13.13 -1.74 -10.68
CA GLY A 150 13.10 -1.49 -12.12
C GLY A 150 12.71 -0.07 -12.53
N LEU A 151 12.11 0.67 -11.60
CA LEU A 151 11.67 2.06 -11.77
C LEU A 151 12.70 3.09 -11.28
N ARG A 152 13.76 2.69 -10.57
CA ARG A 152 14.75 3.59 -9.94
C ARG A 152 15.40 4.60 -10.88
N PHE A 153 15.39 4.35 -12.19
CA PHE A 153 15.99 5.23 -13.19
C PHE A 153 15.03 6.29 -13.75
N GLN A 154 13.76 6.30 -13.33
CA GLN A 154 12.78 7.27 -13.82
C GLN A 154 12.54 8.38 -12.79
N PRO A 155 12.68 9.66 -13.18
CA PRO A 155 12.21 10.75 -12.33
C PRO A 155 10.69 10.68 -12.26
N PHE A 156 10.15 10.73 -11.04
CA PHE A 156 8.72 10.84 -10.79
C PHE A 156 8.36 12.25 -10.33
N PRO A 157 8.36 13.26 -11.24
CA PRO A 157 8.25 14.66 -10.86
C PRO A 157 6.88 15.03 -10.30
N CYS A 158 5.86 14.18 -10.43
CA CYS A 158 4.48 14.46 -10.01
C CYS A 158 3.94 13.46 -8.98
N LEU A 159 4.77 12.54 -8.49
CA LEU A 159 4.31 11.45 -7.62
C LEU A 159 3.92 11.99 -6.25
N SER A 160 2.64 11.88 -5.92
CA SER A 160 2.05 12.34 -4.67
C SER A 160 1.70 11.21 -3.71
N THR A 161 1.47 10.00 -4.24
CA THR A 161 1.12 8.82 -3.46
C THR A 161 2.00 7.65 -3.88
N LEU A 162 2.73 7.09 -2.91
CA LEU A 162 3.56 5.89 -3.10
C LEU A 162 3.14 4.82 -2.10
N GLN A 163 2.88 3.63 -2.59
CA GLN A 163 2.62 2.43 -1.80
C GLN A 163 3.61 1.35 -2.20
N LEU A 164 4.39 0.89 -1.23
CA LEU A 164 5.34 -0.19 -1.39
C LEU A 164 4.87 -1.40 -0.60
N GLU A 165 4.84 -2.56 -1.25
CA GLU A 165 4.41 -3.80 -0.62
C GLU A 165 5.42 -4.90 -0.90
N THR A 166 5.74 -5.72 0.10
CA THR A 166 6.55 -6.91 -0.12
C THR A 166 6.01 -8.07 0.70
N LEU A 167 6.02 -9.25 0.09
CA LEU A 167 5.78 -10.52 0.78
C LEU A 167 7.10 -11.15 1.27
N ASN A 168 8.24 -10.63 0.83
CA ASN A 168 9.57 -11.13 1.18
C ASN A 168 10.37 -10.04 1.88
N VAL A 169 11.39 -10.42 2.64
CA VAL A 169 12.37 -9.46 3.14
C VAL A 169 13.03 -8.74 1.95
N GLY A 170 12.83 -7.44 1.88
CA GLY A 170 13.41 -6.56 0.89
C GLY A 170 14.86 -6.22 1.24
N GLU A 171 15.61 -5.80 0.22
CA GLU A 171 17.04 -5.50 0.33
C GLU A 171 17.34 -4.03 0.01
N PHE A 172 16.38 -3.13 0.23
CA PHE A 172 16.59 -1.72 -0.11
C PHE A 172 17.45 -1.06 0.95
N SER A 173 18.48 -0.33 0.52
CA SER A 173 19.30 0.45 1.43
C SER A 173 18.48 1.60 2.04
N TRP A 174 18.85 2.01 3.25
CA TRP A 174 18.25 3.17 3.92
C TRP A 174 18.30 4.45 3.08
N SER A 175 19.35 4.64 2.28
CA SER A 175 19.47 5.78 1.37
C SER A 175 18.30 5.90 0.41
N ILE A 176 17.76 4.77 -0.06
CA ILE A 176 16.63 4.75 -0.99
C ILE A 176 15.37 5.21 -0.29
N PHE A 177 15.15 4.81 0.96
CA PHE A 177 14.06 5.35 1.76
C PHE A 177 14.14 6.87 1.86
N LEU A 178 15.33 7.42 2.12
CA LEU A 178 15.53 8.87 2.15
C LEU A 178 15.28 9.51 0.78
N ASP A 179 15.73 8.91 -0.32
CA ASP A 179 15.49 9.40 -1.67
C ASP A 179 13.99 9.43 -2.02
N LEU A 180 13.20 8.46 -1.53
CA LEU A 180 11.74 8.47 -1.66
C LEU A 180 11.12 9.63 -0.88
N LEU A 181 11.57 9.88 0.36
CA LEU A 181 11.12 11.03 1.15
C LEU A 181 11.51 12.39 0.54
N ALA A 182 12.56 12.42 -0.27
CA ALA A 182 13.00 13.62 -0.98
C ALA A 182 12.13 13.97 -2.21
N LEU A 183 11.18 13.11 -2.58
CA LEU A 183 10.28 13.37 -3.71
C LEU A 183 9.46 14.65 -3.45
N PRO A 184 9.50 15.63 -4.36
CA PRO A 184 9.07 16.99 -4.07
C PRO A 184 7.55 17.17 -3.88
N TYR A 185 6.75 16.21 -4.32
CA TYR A 185 5.29 16.25 -4.21
C TYR A 185 4.71 15.09 -3.41
N LEU A 186 5.55 14.24 -2.81
CA LEU A 186 5.09 13.06 -2.09
C LEU A 186 4.34 13.49 -0.83
N GLN A 187 3.03 13.21 -0.81
CA GLN A 187 2.11 13.52 0.29
C GLN A 187 1.72 12.28 1.08
N THR A 188 1.61 11.13 0.41
CA THR A 188 1.22 9.87 1.03
C THR A 188 2.26 8.80 0.75
N LEU A 189 2.81 8.20 1.79
CA LEU A 189 3.72 7.06 1.71
C LEU A 189 3.15 5.90 2.54
N SER A 190 3.03 4.73 1.93
CA SER A 190 2.67 3.48 2.61
C SER A 190 3.76 2.45 2.36
N ILE A 191 4.25 1.82 3.42
CA ILE A 191 5.25 0.74 3.36
C ILE A 191 4.64 -0.47 4.08
N ALA A 192 4.50 -1.58 3.37
CA ALA A 192 4.02 -2.85 3.89
C ALA A 192 5.06 -3.96 3.66
N GLY A 193 5.44 -4.62 4.74
CA GLY A 193 6.53 -5.60 4.83
C GLY A 193 7.86 -4.99 5.28
N GLU A 194 8.85 -5.87 5.47
CA GLU A 194 10.24 -5.51 5.76
C GLU A 194 10.94 -5.22 4.43
N ILE A 195 11.11 -3.96 4.05
CA ILE A 195 11.65 -3.52 2.75
C ILE A 195 13.07 -3.00 2.87
N PHE A 196 13.34 -2.24 3.93
CA PHE A 196 14.56 -1.44 4.08
C PHE A 196 15.51 -2.04 5.11
N GLN A 197 16.80 -1.89 4.83
CA GLN A 197 17.87 -2.19 5.77
C GLN A 197 18.07 -1.05 6.76
N SER A 198 18.60 -1.37 7.93
CA SER A 198 18.99 -0.38 8.94
C SER A 198 19.92 0.69 8.35
N PRO A 199 19.86 1.94 8.87
CA PRO A 199 20.77 2.99 8.46
C PRO A 199 22.24 2.61 8.72
N GLU A 200 23.09 2.83 7.70
CA GLU A 200 24.54 2.68 7.86
C GLU A 200 25.07 3.65 8.93
N ALA A 201 26.16 3.28 9.61
CA ALA A 201 26.79 4.14 10.61
C ALA A 201 27.19 5.54 10.07
N THR A 202 27.44 5.62 8.76
CA THR A 202 27.75 6.85 8.02
C THR A 202 26.55 7.79 7.85
N ALA A 203 25.32 7.30 7.99
CA ALA A 203 24.10 8.11 7.90
C ALA A 203 23.87 8.96 9.15
N LYS A 204 24.57 8.69 10.27
CA LYS A 204 24.44 9.44 11.51
C LYS A 204 24.66 10.94 11.29
N GLY A 205 23.67 11.74 11.67
CA GLY A 205 23.69 13.20 11.54
C GLY A 205 23.10 13.76 10.25
N ARG A 206 22.61 12.91 9.33
CA ARG A 206 21.85 13.36 8.15
C ARG A 206 20.36 13.20 8.39
N THR A 207 19.71 14.27 8.84
CA THR A 207 18.24 14.35 8.92
C THR A 207 17.68 14.73 7.54
N MET A 208 16.68 13.98 7.07
CA MET A 208 15.93 14.27 5.86
C MET A 208 14.65 15.04 6.21
N VAL A 209 14.35 16.10 5.47
CA VAL A 209 13.13 16.88 5.65
C VAL A 209 12.10 16.53 4.57
N ALA A 210 11.11 15.72 4.93
CA ALA A 210 9.99 15.33 4.08
C ALA A 210 8.92 16.43 4.05
N LYS A 211 9.22 17.53 3.33
CA LYS A 211 8.44 18.79 3.39
C LYS A 211 6.96 18.70 3.02
N GLN A 212 6.57 17.72 2.21
CA GLN A 212 5.20 17.59 1.71
C GLN A 212 4.46 16.37 2.27
N LEU A 213 5.14 15.53 3.05
CA LEU A 213 4.57 14.28 3.53
C LEU A 213 3.49 14.57 4.59
N LYS A 214 2.26 14.18 4.30
CA LYS A 214 1.07 14.37 5.16
C LYS A 214 0.62 13.08 5.83
N HIS A 215 0.68 11.97 5.09
CA HIS A 215 0.22 10.67 5.56
C HIS A 215 1.33 9.64 5.42
N PHE A 216 1.67 8.99 6.53
CA PHE A 216 2.67 7.93 6.54
C PHE A 216 2.13 6.68 7.22
N ARG A 217 2.17 5.55 6.51
CA ARG A 217 1.82 4.22 7.01
C ARG A 217 3.02 3.30 6.84
N CYS A 218 3.38 2.56 7.88
CA CYS A 218 4.58 1.74 7.86
C CYS A 218 4.40 0.46 8.67
N SER A 219 4.77 -0.68 8.08
CA SER A 219 4.95 -1.94 8.82
C SER A 219 6.40 -2.43 8.76
N ASP A 220 7.32 -1.60 8.28
CA ASP A 220 8.75 -1.90 8.22
C ASP A 220 9.40 -1.58 9.58
N PRO A 221 9.97 -2.56 10.29
CA PRO A 221 10.57 -2.36 11.62
C PRO A 221 11.76 -1.41 11.60
N GLU A 222 12.61 -1.48 10.56
CA GLU A 222 13.80 -0.64 10.46
C GLU A 222 13.41 0.82 10.26
N VAL A 223 12.42 1.09 9.41
CA VAL A 223 11.88 2.44 9.24
C VAL A 223 11.22 2.93 10.52
N PHE A 224 10.43 2.09 11.19
CA PHE A 224 9.78 2.44 12.45
C PHE A 224 10.77 2.85 13.55
N CYS A 225 11.83 2.06 13.75
CA CYS A 225 12.82 2.32 14.81
C CYS A 225 13.67 3.57 14.54
N ASN A 226 13.90 3.90 13.27
CA ASN A 226 14.86 4.93 12.87
C ASN A 226 14.20 6.25 12.43
N ILE A 227 12.90 6.29 12.13
CA ILE A 227 12.23 7.51 11.65
C ILE A 227 12.40 8.69 12.61
N TRP A 228 12.38 8.44 13.91
CA TRP A 228 12.51 9.46 14.96
C TRP A 228 13.86 10.17 14.98
N THR A 229 14.90 9.55 14.38
CA THR A 229 16.25 10.12 14.35
C THR A 229 16.56 10.78 13.00
N PHE A 230 16.07 10.21 11.91
CA PHE A 230 16.50 10.58 10.56
C PHE A 230 15.48 11.39 9.76
N VAL A 231 14.24 11.55 10.23
CA VAL A 231 13.18 12.18 9.45
C VAL A 231 12.52 13.31 10.22
N GLU A 232 12.50 14.49 9.59
CA GLU A 232 11.62 15.59 9.93
C GLU A 232 10.51 15.66 8.90
N ALA A 233 9.26 15.70 9.34
CA ALA A 233 8.11 15.80 8.45
C ALA A 233 7.18 16.89 8.98
N PRO A 234 7.44 18.16 8.63
CA PRO A 234 6.74 19.30 9.23
C PRO A 234 5.24 19.26 8.94
N GLU A 235 4.82 18.77 7.79
CA GLU A 235 3.41 18.72 7.36
C GLU A 235 2.73 17.38 7.69
N LEU A 236 3.36 16.50 8.48
CA LEU A 236 2.82 15.17 8.77
C LEU A 236 1.60 15.28 9.69
N GLU A 237 0.45 14.82 9.21
CA GLU A 237 -0.86 14.88 9.87
C GLU A 237 -1.26 13.51 10.46
N LEU A 238 -0.93 12.43 9.75
CA LEU A 238 -1.28 11.04 10.06
C LEU A 238 -0.04 10.14 10.04
N LEU A 239 0.17 9.39 11.13
CA LEU A 239 1.20 8.37 11.26
C LEU A 239 0.57 7.06 11.71
N ILE A 240 0.76 5.98 10.95
CA ILE A 240 0.26 4.65 11.29
C ILE A 240 1.40 3.65 11.26
N PHE A 241 1.61 2.94 12.36
CA PHE A 241 2.50 1.79 12.46
C PHE A 241 1.71 0.50 12.57
N ILE A 242 2.24 -0.56 11.94
CA ILE A 242 1.56 -1.85 11.84
C ILE A 242 2.53 -2.99 12.15
N GLY A 243 2.23 -3.84 13.12
CA GLY A 243 2.99 -5.06 13.36
C GLY A 243 4.43 -4.84 13.84
N THR A 244 4.80 -3.62 14.24
CA THR A 244 6.16 -3.28 14.64
C THR A 244 6.33 -3.30 16.17
N PRO A 245 7.36 -3.98 16.71
CA PRO A 245 7.64 -3.97 18.14
C PRO A 245 8.23 -2.61 18.54
N LEU A 246 7.76 -2.03 19.64
CA LEU A 246 8.30 -0.76 20.19
C LEU A 246 9.73 -0.94 20.76
N GLU A 247 10.13 -2.17 21.07
CA GLU A 247 11.45 -2.48 21.57
C GLU A 247 12.53 -2.13 20.53
N GLY A 248 13.59 -1.43 20.98
CA GLY A 248 14.70 -1.03 20.12
C GLY A 248 14.49 0.26 19.32
N CYS A 249 13.35 0.94 19.49
CA CYS A 249 13.15 2.28 18.92
C CYS A 249 14.17 3.27 19.48
N ILE A 250 14.80 4.04 18.59
CA ILE A 250 15.82 5.03 18.97
C ILE A 250 15.19 6.41 18.99
N PHE A 251 14.89 6.90 20.19
CA PHE A 251 14.37 8.25 20.40
C PHE A 251 15.52 9.22 20.77
N PRO A 252 15.81 10.24 19.95
CA PRO A 252 16.99 11.10 20.16
C PRO A 252 16.91 11.95 21.44
N PHE A 253 15.74 12.05 22.06
CA PHE A 253 15.50 12.83 23.27
C PHE A 253 15.61 12.03 24.57
N ALA A 254 15.88 10.71 24.50
CA ALA A 254 16.00 9.88 25.70
C ALA A 254 17.22 10.23 26.59
N GLU A 255 18.29 10.76 26.01
CA GLU A 255 19.54 11.08 26.71
C GLU A 255 19.71 12.57 27.04
N ALA A 256 18.85 13.42 26.49
CA ALA A 256 18.98 14.87 26.59
C ALA A 256 18.34 15.39 27.89
N ASP A 257 19.13 15.43 28.96
CA ASP A 257 18.82 16.05 30.27
C ASP A 257 18.64 17.60 30.18
N THR A 258 18.47 18.12 28.97
CA THR A 258 18.67 19.51 28.63
C THR A 258 17.34 20.25 28.57
N LYS A 259 17.21 21.22 29.48
CA LYS A 259 16.15 22.25 29.58
C LYS A 259 15.91 23.10 28.31
N ASP A 260 16.42 22.69 27.16
CA ASP A 260 16.28 23.45 25.91
C ASP A 260 14.96 23.05 25.24
N ASP A 261 13.94 23.88 25.50
CA ASP A 261 12.59 23.81 24.92
C ASP A 261 12.58 24.01 23.39
N SER A 262 13.76 24.16 22.77
CA SER A 262 13.96 24.34 21.33
C SER A 262 13.99 23.04 20.54
N ALA A 263 13.66 21.90 21.15
CA ALA A 263 13.35 20.67 20.41
C ALA A 263 12.07 20.93 19.59
N HIS A 264 12.23 21.59 18.45
CA HIS A 264 11.22 21.70 17.41
C HIS A 264 10.69 20.29 17.16
N GLY A 265 9.41 20.06 17.42
CA GLY A 265 8.82 18.73 17.30
C GLY A 265 9.06 18.20 15.89
N LEU A 266 9.55 16.97 15.78
CA LEU A 266 9.83 16.29 14.50
C LEU A 266 8.61 16.34 13.57
N PHE A 267 7.42 16.25 14.17
CA PHE A 267 6.12 16.22 13.49
C PHE A 267 5.14 17.21 14.17
N PRO A 268 5.30 18.53 13.95
CA PRO A 268 4.56 19.56 14.67
C PRO A 268 3.06 19.57 14.36
N PHE A 269 2.65 19.06 13.18
CA PHE A 269 1.24 18.96 12.76
C PHE A 269 0.63 17.57 13.00
N LEU A 270 1.37 16.65 13.59
CA LEU A 270 0.90 15.28 13.78
C LEU A 270 -0.18 15.24 14.85
N HIS A 271 -1.41 14.95 14.44
CA HIS A 271 -2.57 14.89 15.33
C HIS A 271 -3.23 13.52 15.37
N THR A 272 -2.89 12.62 14.44
CA THR A 272 -3.43 11.25 14.39
C THR A 272 -2.31 10.21 14.40
N LEU A 273 -2.36 9.30 15.37
CA LEU A 273 -1.44 8.17 15.50
C LEU A 273 -2.24 6.87 15.47
N GLY A 274 -1.80 5.91 14.67
CA GLY A 274 -2.29 4.54 14.68
C GLY A 274 -1.19 3.57 15.08
N LEU A 275 -1.48 2.69 16.04
CA LEU A 275 -0.62 1.59 16.47
C LEU A 275 -1.43 0.30 16.30
N LEU A 276 -1.25 -0.36 15.16
CA LEU A 276 -2.05 -1.54 14.78
C LEU A 276 -1.19 -2.78 14.94
N SER A 277 -1.59 -3.73 15.78
CA SER A 277 -0.83 -4.96 16.07
C SER A 277 0.61 -4.68 16.52
N CYS A 278 0.86 -3.52 17.14
CA CYS A 278 2.18 -3.14 17.65
C CYS A 278 2.40 -3.78 19.02
N GLN A 279 3.53 -4.46 19.20
CA GLN A 279 3.88 -5.08 20.46
C GLN A 279 4.46 -4.04 21.42
N VAL A 280 3.78 -3.83 22.54
CA VAL A 280 4.27 -3.02 23.67
C VAL A 280 4.62 -3.99 24.79
N ASN A 281 5.90 -4.07 25.16
CA ASN A 281 6.31 -4.86 26.31
C ASN A 281 5.73 -4.21 27.59
N ALA A 282 4.84 -4.91 28.28
CA ALA A 282 4.19 -4.40 29.49
C ALA A 282 5.19 -4.09 30.63
N GLU A 283 6.34 -4.76 30.64
CA GLU A 283 7.40 -4.51 31.62
C GLU A 283 8.19 -3.23 31.31
N ASP A 284 8.21 -2.80 30.04
CA ASP A 284 8.96 -1.64 29.57
C ASP A 284 8.05 -0.51 29.08
N THR A 285 7.47 0.21 30.05
CA THR A 285 6.68 1.42 29.79
C THR A 285 7.52 2.59 29.26
N SER A 286 8.86 2.49 29.25
CA SER A 286 9.73 3.60 28.86
C SER A 286 9.60 3.94 27.37
N ASN A 287 9.50 2.94 26.50
CA ASN A 287 9.34 3.16 25.05
C ASN A 287 7.98 3.79 24.73
N ALA A 288 6.91 3.40 25.42
CA ALA A 288 5.59 4.01 25.27
C ALA A 288 5.59 5.48 25.71
N LEU A 289 6.28 5.79 26.82
CA LEU A 289 6.48 7.16 27.30
C LEU A 289 7.28 8.01 26.30
N LEU A 290 8.36 7.46 25.75
CA LEU A 290 9.19 8.14 24.75
C LEU A 290 8.39 8.40 23.47
N LEU A 291 7.63 7.42 23.00
CA LEU A 291 6.73 7.59 21.86
C LEU A 291 5.69 8.68 22.12
N ALA A 292 5.07 8.69 23.29
CA ALA A 292 4.10 9.71 23.67
C ALA A 292 4.72 11.11 23.74
N HIS A 293 5.97 11.20 24.21
CA HIS A 293 6.73 12.46 24.20
C HIS A 293 7.04 12.94 22.78
N ALA A 294 7.53 12.05 21.90
CA ALA A 294 7.73 12.34 20.48
C ALA A 294 6.45 12.81 19.77
N THR A 295 5.30 12.33 20.24
CA THR A 295 3.99 12.55 19.62
C THR A 295 3.04 13.33 20.53
N LYS A 296 3.56 14.28 21.32
CA LYS A 296 2.78 15.06 22.30
C LYS A 296 1.57 15.82 21.72
N SER A 297 1.57 16.09 20.41
CA SER A 297 0.50 16.80 19.69
C SER A 297 -0.71 15.92 19.31
N ILE A 298 -0.64 14.61 19.53
CA ILE A 298 -1.70 13.67 19.15
C ILE A 298 -3.03 13.99 19.82
N GLN A 299 -4.08 13.98 19.02
CA GLN A 299 -5.48 14.19 19.40
C GLN A 299 -6.31 12.94 19.17
N HIS A 300 -5.94 12.11 18.19
CA HIS A 300 -6.63 10.89 17.81
C HIS A 300 -5.65 9.72 17.85
N LEU A 301 -5.88 8.78 18.76
CA LEU A 301 -5.07 7.57 18.88
C LEU A 301 -5.92 6.36 18.50
N TYR A 302 -5.45 5.59 17.53
CA TYR A 302 -5.99 4.30 17.14
C TYR A 302 -5.06 3.21 17.65
N VAL A 303 -5.61 2.26 18.40
CA VAL A 303 -4.87 1.09 18.87
C VAL A 303 -5.62 -0.15 18.42
N ALA A 304 -4.94 -1.06 17.74
CA ALA A 304 -5.42 -2.42 17.52
C ALA A 304 -4.39 -3.37 18.11
N GLN A 305 -4.84 -4.41 18.80
CA GLN A 305 -3.96 -5.40 19.40
C GLN A 305 -4.45 -6.78 19.01
N ASP A 306 -3.53 -7.65 18.59
CA ASP A 306 -3.82 -9.04 18.28
C ASP A 306 -3.98 -9.81 19.61
N GLU A 307 -4.94 -10.73 19.66
CA GLU A 307 -5.35 -11.43 20.89
C GLU A 307 -4.23 -12.27 21.55
N GLU A 308 -3.11 -12.55 20.86
CA GLU A 308 -1.98 -13.27 21.43
C GLU A 308 -1.21 -12.49 22.51
N GLY A 309 -1.50 -11.20 22.68
CA GLY A 309 -0.96 -10.41 23.78
C GLY A 309 -1.55 -10.83 25.13
N HIS A 310 -0.83 -11.69 25.86
CA HIS A 310 -1.07 -12.03 27.27
C HIS A 310 -1.73 -10.87 28.02
N ASP A 311 -2.90 -11.12 28.65
CA ASP A 311 -3.68 -10.19 29.49
C ASP A 311 -2.77 -9.21 30.23
N ALA A 312 -2.40 -8.12 29.55
CA ALA A 312 -1.56 -7.10 30.11
C ALA A 312 -2.53 -6.30 30.96
N ASP A 313 -2.55 -6.62 32.26
CA ASP A 313 -3.19 -5.82 33.28
C ASP A 313 -2.61 -4.40 33.19
N MET A 314 -3.20 -3.58 32.32
CA MET A 314 -2.90 -2.18 32.09
C MET A 314 -3.41 -1.42 33.32
N GLY A 315 -2.83 -1.74 34.48
CA GLY A 315 -3.28 -1.28 35.77
C GLY A 315 -3.29 0.23 35.83
N SER A 316 -4.48 0.85 35.89
CA SER A 316 -4.74 2.28 36.12
C SER A 316 -3.63 3.25 35.64
N THR A 317 -3.10 3.08 34.43
CA THR A 317 -1.96 3.86 33.96
C THR A 317 -2.43 5.22 33.45
N SER A 318 -1.62 6.23 33.75
CA SER A 318 -1.80 7.61 33.32
C SER A 318 -1.86 7.73 31.80
N ILE A 319 -2.77 8.58 31.29
CA ILE A 319 -2.83 8.92 29.86
C ILE A 319 -1.52 9.62 29.49
N PHE A 320 -0.71 9.01 28.61
CA PHE A 320 0.59 9.55 28.20
C PHE A 320 0.49 10.73 27.22
N TRP A 321 -0.64 10.86 26.51
CA TRP A 321 -0.87 11.90 25.51
C TRP A 321 -1.72 13.04 26.09
N PRO A 322 -1.12 14.18 26.48
CA PRO A 322 -1.84 15.26 27.17
C PRO A 322 -2.91 15.94 26.31
N ASN A 323 -2.80 15.86 24.98
CA ASN A 323 -3.72 16.49 24.03
C ASN A 323 -4.76 15.51 23.44
N LEU A 324 -4.82 14.28 23.94
CA LEU A 324 -5.69 13.23 23.41
C LEU A 324 -7.16 13.59 23.58
N LYS A 325 -7.94 13.50 22.50
CA LYS A 325 -9.39 13.73 22.47
C LYS A 325 -10.15 12.42 22.28
N THR A 326 -9.66 11.61 21.35
CA THR A 326 -10.29 10.34 20.96
C THR A 326 -9.27 9.22 21.07
N LEU A 327 -9.63 8.18 21.83
CA LEU A 327 -8.98 6.88 21.79
C LEU A 327 -9.94 5.90 21.13
N THR A 328 -9.50 5.28 20.05
CA THR A 328 -10.22 4.20 19.38
C THR A 328 -9.45 2.91 19.57
N CYS A 329 -10.05 1.97 20.30
CA CYS A 329 -9.54 0.62 20.41
C CYS A 329 -10.28 -0.27 19.41
N LEU A 330 -9.52 -0.96 18.55
CA LEU A 330 -10.01 -2.00 17.65
C LEU A 330 -9.64 -3.34 18.29
N LEU A 331 -10.65 -4.07 18.74
CA LEU A 331 -10.49 -5.43 19.23
C LEU A 331 -10.82 -6.35 18.05
N GLU A 332 -9.83 -7.10 17.56
CA GLU A 332 -10.15 -8.25 16.73
C GLU A 332 -10.94 -9.24 17.59
N MET A 333 -12.07 -9.73 17.09
CA MET A 333 -12.80 -10.79 17.75
C MET A 333 -12.39 -12.11 17.11
N ASP A 334 -11.95 -13.04 17.94
CA ASP A 334 -11.58 -14.40 17.55
C ASP A 334 -12.61 -15.02 16.60
N SER A 335 -12.21 -15.28 15.35
CA SER A 335 -13.09 -15.82 14.31
C SER A 335 -13.59 -17.24 14.60
N ASP A 336 -13.00 -17.89 15.59
CA ASP A 336 -13.38 -19.22 16.06
C ASP A 336 -14.51 -19.18 17.10
N SER A 337 -14.97 -18.00 17.53
CA SER A 337 -16.22 -17.81 18.30
C SER A 337 -17.46 -17.86 17.39
N PHE A 338 -17.69 -19.00 16.76
CA PHE A 338 -18.81 -19.24 15.85
C PHE A 338 -20.17 -19.19 16.57
N ASP A 339 -20.77 -18.00 16.65
CA ASP A 339 -22.23 -17.80 16.66
C ASP A 339 -22.67 -16.35 16.31
N LEU A 340 -21.78 -15.49 15.80
CA LEU A 340 -22.10 -14.11 15.43
C LEU A 340 -22.11 -13.91 13.91
N GLU A 341 -23.15 -13.24 13.40
CA GLU A 341 -23.30 -12.93 11.98
C GLU A 341 -22.09 -12.12 11.45
N PRO A 342 -21.61 -12.36 10.20
CA PRO A 342 -20.46 -11.69 9.58
C PRO A 342 -20.53 -10.15 9.50
N ALA A 343 -21.67 -9.55 9.86
CA ALA A 343 -21.85 -8.10 9.90
C ALA A 343 -21.40 -7.44 11.23
N SER A 344 -20.84 -8.22 12.19
CA SER A 344 -20.72 -7.79 13.59
C SER A 344 -19.28 -7.65 14.13
N CYS A 345 -18.24 -7.94 13.35
CA CYS A 345 -16.92 -8.27 13.93
C CYS A 345 -15.96 -7.08 14.20
N LEU A 346 -16.45 -5.87 14.41
CA LEU A 346 -15.62 -4.75 14.91
C LEU A 346 -16.44 -3.91 15.88
N GLU A 347 -16.28 -4.13 17.18
CA GLU A 347 -16.72 -3.15 18.17
C GLU A 347 -15.69 -2.02 18.24
N ILE A 348 -16.06 -0.86 17.69
CA ILE A 348 -15.29 0.38 17.85
C ILE A 348 -15.63 0.95 19.23
N VAL A 349 -14.76 0.73 20.22
CA VAL A 349 -14.88 1.40 21.51
C VAL A 349 -14.23 2.78 21.39
N GLU A 350 -15.05 3.81 21.19
CA GLU A 350 -14.61 5.21 21.26
C GLU A 350 -14.57 5.67 22.72
N CYS A 351 -13.39 5.64 23.32
CA CYS A 351 -13.17 6.27 24.62
C CYS A 351 -12.86 7.75 24.41
N ARG A 352 -13.79 8.62 24.79
CA ARG A 352 -13.51 10.06 24.86
C ARG A 352 -12.71 10.33 26.13
N ALA A 353 -11.54 10.93 25.97
CA ALA A 353 -10.79 11.44 27.11
C ALA A 353 -11.66 12.47 27.83
N LYS A 354 -12.18 12.11 29.00
CA LYS A 354 -12.85 13.08 29.87
C LYS A 354 -11.75 14.05 30.31
N LYS A 355 -11.94 15.35 30.07
CA LYS A 355 -11.12 16.39 30.70
C LYS A 355 -11.17 16.16 32.21
N MET A 356 -10.09 15.64 32.78
CA MET A 356 -9.86 15.62 34.23
C MET A 356 -9.44 17.01 34.68
#